data_AF-A0A8S3DYM8-F1
#
_entry.id   AF-A0A8S3DYM8-F1
#
_cell.length_a   1.000
_cell.length_b   1.000
_cell.length_c   1.000
_cell.angle_alpha   90.00
_cell.angle_beta   90.00
_cell.angle_gamma   90.00
#
_symmetry.space_group_name_H-M   'P 1'
#
loop_
_entity.id
_entity.type
_entity.pdbx_description
1 polymer ?
#
loop_
_entity_poly.entity_id
_entity_poly.type
_entity_poly.pdbx_seq_one_letter_code
_entity_poly.pdbx_strand_id
1 'polypeptide(L)'
;MSNFRYIDTTVSSFVLADGVIPLQSNGSVELSMQFGNELIKFHAFVIKKLCVDLIIGMDFLIIFNANIDVKSQYLSLETFGGRTSIRLDDQSPRPLLPLHARHATIVPPHSTMAILASTPISSLSAYFMPTSSFIEHPNLSSTQKIVTVQHHHSRLLVTNSSDAPEHIPEFFCFGYLLSNPVGSQNFFNQIALLCRRYNEKKNQQTFNRTVTYSQLPQRLFNDSKRLYRSTPSINHVTLNTLPRFSSSQFQQTRDLLVNHLLDHDNKDRLLALLAQFSQLFDNSRHNISNIVVENVFNTVPHSPPS
;
A
#
# COMPACT_ATOMS: atom_id res chain seq x y z
N MET A 1 12.74 29.87 4.15
CA MET A 1 13.39 28.66 4.71
C MET A 1 12.79 28.42 6.08
N SER A 2 11.95 27.40 6.22
CA SER A 2 11.36 27.00 7.50
C SER A 2 12.41 26.28 8.35
N ASN A 3 12.66 26.78 9.56
CA ASN A 3 13.54 26.14 10.53
C ASN A 3 12.85 24.91 11.11
N PHE A 4 13.11 23.74 10.54
CA PHE A 4 12.68 22.46 11.11
C PHE A 4 13.54 22.17 12.34
N ARG A 5 12.96 22.30 13.53
CA ARG A 5 13.63 21.92 14.78
C ARG A 5 13.43 20.41 14.98
N TYR A 6 14.41 19.63 14.52
CA TYR A 6 14.45 18.19 14.80
C TYR A 6 14.68 17.99 16.30
N ILE A 7 13.68 17.47 17.01
CA ILE A 7 13.76 17.15 18.44
C ILE A 7 13.69 15.64 18.57
N ASP A 8 14.79 15.07 19.08
CA ASP A 8 14.99 13.71 19.58
C ASP A 8 14.59 12.51 18.70
N THR A 9 15.61 11.71 18.34
CA THR A 9 15.46 10.39 17.75
C THR A 9 15.10 9.37 18.84
N THR A 10 13.86 9.39 19.30
CA THR A 10 13.32 8.36 20.20
C THR A 10 12.46 7.38 19.41
N VAL A 11 12.60 6.08 19.71
CA VAL A 11 11.65 5.08 19.21
C VAL A 11 10.35 5.29 19.96
N SER A 12 9.27 5.57 19.23
CA SER A 12 7.94 5.76 19.80
C SER A 12 7.01 4.65 19.31
N SER A 13 6.18 4.15 20.21
CA SER A 13 5.14 3.20 19.84
C SER A 13 3.86 3.96 19.53
N PHE A 14 3.28 3.70 18.36
CA PHE A 14 2.02 4.30 17.93
C PHE A 14 0.93 3.23 17.93
N VAL A 15 -0.26 3.58 18.38
CA VAL A 15 -1.44 2.72 18.27
C VAL A 15 -2.15 3.09 16.98
N LEU A 16 -2.12 2.19 16.00
CA LEU A 16 -2.84 2.31 14.74
C LEU A 16 -4.03 1.34 14.73
N ALA A 17 -4.89 1.41 13.70
CA ALA A 17 -6.08 0.56 13.59
C ALA A 17 -5.74 -0.95 13.66
N ASP A 18 -4.58 -1.34 13.13
CA ASP A 18 -4.11 -2.73 13.09
C ASP A 18 -3.33 -3.14 14.37
N GLY A 19 -3.27 -2.28 15.39
CA GLY A 19 -2.60 -2.54 16.67
C GLY A 19 -1.44 -1.59 16.97
N VAL A 20 -0.61 -1.97 17.94
CA VAL A 20 0.56 -1.19 18.36
C VAL A 20 1.70 -1.44 17.38
N ILE A 21 2.13 -0.40 16.67
CA ILE A 21 3.22 -0.46 15.71
C ILE A 21 4.37 0.41 16.24
N PRO A 22 5.58 -0.17 16.45
CA PRO A 22 6.76 0.62 16.78
C PRO A 22 7.23 1.35 15.53
N LEU A 23 7.18 2.69 15.54
CA LEU A 23 7.73 3.51 14.45
C LEU A 23 8.91 4.33 14.99
N GLN A 24 10.01 4.32 14.24
CA GLN A 24 11.15 5.16 14.58
C GLN A 24 10.83 6.61 14.18
N SER A 25 10.52 7.43 15.17
CA SER A 25 10.32 8.86 15.03
C SER A 25 11.68 9.56 14.99
N ASN A 26 11.88 10.40 13.98
CA ASN A 26 13.03 11.29 13.90
C ASN A 26 12.77 12.62 14.62
N GLY A 27 11.53 12.88 15.03
CA GLY A 27 11.10 14.08 15.74
C GLY A 27 9.69 14.49 15.36
N SER A 28 9.30 15.71 15.72
CA SER A 28 8.00 16.30 15.37
C SER A 28 8.15 17.62 14.62
N VAL A 29 7.14 17.95 13.82
CA VAL A 29 7.08 19.17 13.01
C VAL A 29 5.66 19.73 13.04
N GLU A 30 5.53 21.05 13.08
CA GLU A 30 4.24 21.70 12.80
C GLU A 30 4.01 21.75 11.29
N LEU A 31 2.94 21.12 10.84
CA LEU A 31 2.51 21.14 9.45
C LEU A 31 1.32 22.09 9.29
N SER A 32 1.12 22.55 8.07
CA SER A 32 -0.08 23.26 7.67
C SER A 32 -0.69 22.57 6.45
N MET A 33 -1.99 22.29 6.50
CA MET A 33 -2.74 21.64 5.42
C MET A 33 -3.93 22.50 5.04
N GLN A 34 -4.10 22.75 3.75
CA GLN A 34 -5.31 23.35 3.22
C GLN A 34 -6.42 22.29 3.19
N PHE A 35 -7.51 22.54 3.90
CA PHE A 35 -8.68 21.67 3.95
C PHE A 35 -9.93 22.46 3.55
N GLY A 36 -10.39 22.24 2.32
CA GLY A 36 -11.37 23.15 1.71
C GLY A 36 -10.81 24.57 1.64
N ASN A 37 -11.50 25.53 2.23
CA ASN A 37 -11.07 26.93 2.26
C ASN A 37 -10.31 27.30 3.55
N GLU A 38 -10.12 26.36 4.47
CA GLU A 38 -9.46 26.58 5.76
C GLU A 38 -8.02 26.09 5.73
N LEU A 39 -7.11 26.85 6.36
CA LEU A 39 -5.72 26.43 6.58
C LEU A 39 -5.59 25.87 8.00
N ILE A 40 -5.42 24.56 8.11
CA ILE A 40 -5.34 23.86 9.39
C ILE A 40 -3.87 23.66 9.76
N LYS A 41 -3.51 23.96 11.02
CA LYS A 41 -2.18 23.68 11.57
C LYS A 41 -2.25 22.54 12.58
N PHE A 42 -1.27 21.64 12.53
CA PHE A 42 -1.20 20.50 13.44
C PHE A 42 0.25 20.02 13.60
N HIS A 43 0.54 19.35 14.72
CA HIS A 43 1.82 18.71 14.94
C HIS A 43 1.81 17.28 14.39
N ALA A 44 2.86 16.91 13.66
CA ALA A 44 3.03 15.57 13.11
C ALA A 44 4.40 15.00 13.50
N PHE A 45 4.47 13.69 13.67
CA PHE A 45 5.74 12.98 13.84
C PHE A 45 6.37 12.66 12.48
N VAL A 46 7.69 12.82 12.37
CA VAL A 46 8.44 12.52 11.16
C VAL A 46 8.99 11.11 11.27
N ILE A 47 8.45 10.19 10.46
CA ILE A 47 8.86 8.78 10.47
C ILE A 47 9.82 8.50 9.32
N LYS A 48 10.93 7.82 9.59
CA LYS A 48 11.99 7.56 8.60
C LYS A 48 11.53 6.68 7.43
N LYS A 49 10.64 5.72 7.71
CA LYS A 49 10.14 4.73 6.74
C LYS A 49 8.63 4.62 6.87
N LEU A 50 7.91 5.52 6.20
CA LEU A 50 6.47 5.47 6.06
C LEU A 50 6.16 5.06 4.61
N CYS A 51 5.22 4.14 4.40
CA CYS A 51 4.80 3.71 3.07
C CYS A 51 3.80 4.69 2.41
N VAL A 52 3.45 5.76 3.11
CA VAL A 52 2.56 6.84 2.68
C VAL A 52 3.16 8.17 3.11
N ASP A 53 2.75 9.27 2.47
CA ASP A 53 3.29 10.60 2.77
C ASP A 53 2.81 11.14 4.14
N LEU A 54 1.58 10.82 4.52
CA LEU A 54 0.97 11.28 5.77
C LEU A 54 -0.07 10.25 6.27
N ILE A 55 -0.02 9.95 7.56
CA ILE A 55 -1.09 9.23 8.27
C ILE A 55 -1.79 10.24 9.17
N ILE A 56 -3.11 10.33 9.04
CA ILE A 56 -3.95 11.13 9.93
C ILE A 56 -4.46 10.19 11.03
N GLY A 57 -3.99 10.41 12.26
CA GLY A 57 -4.36 9.62 13.42
C GLY A 57 -5.69 10.04 14.05
N MET A 58 -6.16 9.24 15.00
CA MET A 58 -7.39 9.53 15.78
C MET A 58 -7.26 10.81 16.61
N ASP A 59 -6.05 11.17 17.04
CA ASP A 59 -5.75 12.42 17.73
C ASP A 59 -6.16 13.63 16.89
N PHE A 60 -5.77 13.68 15.61
CA PHE A 60 -6.19 14.72 14.69
C PHE A 60 -7.71 14.71 14.50
N LEU A 61 -8.31 13.53 14.30
CA LEU A 61 -9.74 13.41 14.10
C LEU A 61 -10.53 13.92 15.32
N ILE A 62 -10.06 13.66 16.54
CA ILE A 62 -10.69 14.15 17.77
C ILE A 62 -10.53 15.66 17.91
N ILE A 63 -9.33 16.20 17.68
CA ILE A 63 -9.03 17.64 17.80
C ILE A 63 -9.96 18.48 16.91
N PHE A 64 -10.24 18.00 15.70
CA PHE A 64 -11.07 18.70 14.72
C PHE A 64 -12.50 18.14 14.60
N ASN A 65 -12.97 17.36 15.58
CA ASN A 65 -14.28 16.69 15.57
C ASN A 65 -14.65 16.12 14.19
N ALA A 66 -13.71 15.39 13.60
CA ALA A 66 -13.77 14.95 12.23
C ALA A 66 -14.89 13.91 12.06
N ASN A 67 -15.67 14.07 11.01
CA ASN A 67 -16.71 13.14 10.63
C ASN A 67 -16.47 12.62 9.21
N ILE A 68 -16.27 11.31 9.10
CA ILE A 68 -16.08 10.57 7.86
C ILE A 68 -17.42 9.93 7.49
N ASP A 69 -18.13 10.52 6.53
CA ASP A 69 -19.30 9.92 5.93
C ASP A 69 -18.85 9.00 4.79
N VAL A 70 -18.65 7.72 5.11
CA VAL A 70 -18.26 6.69 4.15
C VAL A 70 -19.30 6.50 3.05
N LYS A 71 -20.59 6.63 3.38
CA LYS A 71 -21.68 6.42 2.41
C LYS A 71 -21.71 7.53 1.36
N SER A 72 -21.55 8.76 1.81
CA SER A 72 -21.57 9.94 0.94
C SER A 72 -20.19 10.28 0.37
N GLN A 73 -19.12 9.61 0.85
CA GLN A 73 -17.72 9.91 0.53
C GLN A 73 -17.36 11.37 0.86
N TYR A 74 -17.63 11.80 2.09
CA TYR A 74 -17.20 13.10 2.61
C TYR A 74 -16.35 12.95 3.86
N LEU A 75 -15.32 13.78 3.95
CA LEU A 75 -14.62 14.05 5.19
C LEU A 75 -14.95 15.47 5.60
N SER A 76 -15.38 15.66 6.83
CA SER A 76 -15.69 16.98 7.38
C SER A 76 -14.95 17.21 8.67
N LEU A 77 -14.48 18.44 8.87
CA LEU A 77 -13.73 18.90 10.03
C LEU A 77 -14.45 20.11 10.63
N GLU A 78 -14.54 20.16 11.95
CA GLU A 78 -14.96 21.32 12.71
C GLU A 78 -13.74 22.21 12.99
N THR A 79 -13.84 23.47 12.57
CA THR A 79 -12.80 24.49 12.74
C THR A 79 -13.42 25.73 13.39
N PHE A 80 -12.59 26.72 13.78
CA PHE A 80 -13.08 27.98 14.34
C PHE A 80 -14.03 28.74 13.37
N GLY A 81 -13.86 28.55 12.06
CA GLY A 81 -14.72 29.15 11.02
C GLY A 81 -16.03 28.39 10.78
N GLY A 82 -16.26 27.28 11.49
CA GLY A 82 -17.38 26.37 11.29
C GLY A 82 -16.95 25.02 10.72
N ARG A 83 -17.91 24.28 10.19
CA ARG A 83 -17.69 22.94 9.62
C ARG A 83 -17.32 23.04 8.16
N THR A 84 -16.11 22.61 7.81
CA THR A 84 -15.65 22.49 6.43
C THR A 84 -15.74 21.02 6.02
N SER A 85 -16.27 20.76 4.83
CA SER A 85 -16.32 19.42 4.26
C SER A 85 -15.58 19.40 2.93
N ILE A 86 -14.80 18.34 2.72
CA ILE A 86 -14.30 17.97 1.40
C ILE A 86 -15.03 16.71 0.98
N ARG A 87 -15.42 16.67 -0.29
CA ARG A 87 -15.79 15.41 -0.91
C ARG A 87 -14.50 14.62 -1.10
N LEU A 88 -14.49 13.38 -0.63
CA LEU A 88 -13.49 12.39 -1.01
C LEU A 88 -13.80 12.02 -2.47
N ASP A 89 -13.55 12.96 -3.36
CA ASP A 89 -14.12 12.93 -4.70
C ASP A 89 -13.38 11.90 -5.54
N ASP A 90 -14.16 10.94 -6.04
CA ASP A 90 -13.75 9.91 -7.00
C ASP A 90 -13.46 10.49 -8.41
N GLN A 91 -13.50 11.82 -8.53
CA GLN A 91 -13.41 12.56 -9.80
C GLN A 91 -12.01 13.02 -10.18
N SER A 92 -11.04 12.94 -9.26
CA SER A 92 -9.66 12.82 -9.75
C SER A 92 -9.59 11.46 -10.44
N PRO A 93 -9.21 11.39 -11.74
CA PRO A 93 -9.10 10.11 -12.42
C PRO A 93 -8.19 9.24 -11.57
N ARG A 94 -8.75 8.20 -10.93
CA ARG A 94 -7.99 7.30 -10.07
C ARG A 94 -6.74 6.92 -10.85
N PRO A 95 -5.54 7.06 -10.27
CA PRO A 95 -4.33 6.73 -10.98
C PRO A 95 -4.48 5.31 -11.49
N LEU A 96 -4.46 5.16 -12.82
CA LEU A 96 -4.52 3.87 -13.47
C LEU A 96 -3.35 3.05 -12.92
N LEU A 97 -3.64 1.97 -12.22
CA LEU A 97 -2.61 1.17 -11.55
C LEU A 97 -1.96 0.28 -12.60
N PRO A 98 -0.70 0.51 -12.98
CA PRO A 98 -0.10 -0.27 -14.05
C PRO A 98 0.18 -1.70 -13.56
N LEU A 99 0.10 -2.63 -14.51
CA LEU A 99 0.42 -4.04 -14.33
C LEU A 99 1.61 -4.39 -15.23
N HIS A 100 2.79 -4.50 -14.63
CA HIS A 100 4.05 -4.72 -15.35
C HIS A 100 4.51 -6.17 -15.26
N ALA A 101 5.13 -6.70 -16.31
CA ALA A 101 5.88 -7.95 -16.24
C ALA A 101 7.02 -7.82 -15.22
N ARG A 102 7.13 -8.77 -14.30
CA ARG A 102 8.20 -8.77 -13.29
C ARG A 102 9.54 -9.21 -13.87
N HIS A 103 9.52 -10.11 -14.84
CA HIS A 103 10.70 -10.70 -15.46
C HIS A 103 10.49 -10.83 -16.96
N ALA A 104 11.59 -10.75 -17.72
CA ALA A 104 11.57 -11.10 -19.13
C ALA A 104 11.11 -12.56 -19.29
N THR A 105 10.13 -12.80 -20.15
CA THR A 105 9.49 -14.11 -20.33
C THR A 105 9.32 -14.41 -21.81
N ILE A 106 9.65 -15.64 -22.21
CA ILE A 106 9.36 -16.14 -23.56
C ILE A 106 8.07 -16.94 -23.48
N VAL A 107 7.06 -16.57 -24.28
CA VAL A 107 5.81 -17.31 -24.41
C VAL A 107 5.91 -18.24 -25.62
N PRO A 108 5.90 -19.58 -25.43
CA PRO A 108 6.01 -20.51 -26.54
C PRO A 108 4.89 -20.35 -27.60
N PRO A 109 5.12 -20.79 -28.85
CA PRO A 109 4.08 -20.83 -29.88
C PRO A 109 2.81 -21.55 -29.41
N HIS A 110 1.64 -21.06 -29.82
CA HIS A 110 0.33 -21.68 -29.57
C HIS A 110 0.08 -22.07 -28.10
N SER A 111 0.55 -21.26 -27.16
CA SER A 111 0.51 -21.58 -25.73
C SER A 111 -0.07 -20.44 -24.91
N THR A 112 -0.66 -20.79 -23.76
CA THR A 112 -1.06 -19.84 -22.73
C THR A 112 -0.18 -20.03 -21.52
N MET A 113 0.47 -18.95 -21.08
CA MET A 113 1.36 -18.95 -19.92
C MET A 113 0.89 -17.96 -18.86
N ALA A 114 1.00 -18.36 -17.60
CA ALA A 114 0.80 -17.46 -16.47
C ALA A 114 2.09 -16.66 -16.22
N ILE A 115 2.08 -15.38 -16.58
CA ILE A 115 3.21 -14.46 -16.38
C ILE A 115 3.04 -13.75 -15.05
N LEU A 116 4.13 -13.72 -14.27
CA LEU A 116 4.16 -12.99 -13.01
C LEU A 116 4.23 -11.49 -13.28
N ALA A 117 3.20 -10.77 -12.84
CA ALA A 117 3.09 -9.33 -12.99
C ALA A 117 3.13 -8.64 -11.62
N SER A 118 3.57 -7.39 -11.60
CA SER A 118 3.67 -6.55 -10.40
C SER A 118 2.91 -5.23 -10.57
N THR A 119 2.41 -4.72 -9.46
CA THR A 119 1.67 -3.45 -9.37
C THR A 119 2.00 -2.77 -8.04
N PRO A 120 1.93 -1.42 -7.91
CA PRO A 120 2.32 -0.72 -6.68
C PRO A 120 1.46 -1.03 -5.45
N ILE A 121 0.26 -1.58 -5.64
CA ILE A 121 -0.68 -1.89 -4.56
C ILE A 121 -0.50 -3.30 -4.00
N SER A 122 -0.63 -3.49 -2.69
CA SER A 122 -0.37 -4.78 -2.04
C SER A 122 -1.45 -5.82 -2.35
N SER A 123 -2.72 -5.45 -2.34
CA SER A 123 -3.85 -6.37 -2.57
C SER A 123 -5.04 -5.66 -3.19
N LEU A 124 -5.61 -6.23 -4.26
CA LEU A 124 -6.81 -5.73 -4.95
C LEU A 124 -7.34 -6.78 -5.91
N SER A 125 -8.66 -6.85 -6.09
CA SER A 125 -9.28 -7.49 -7.26
C SER A 125 -9.89 -6.41 -8.14
N ALA A 126 -9.43 -6.30 -9.38
CA ALA A 126 -9.79 -5.19 -10.26
C ALA A 126 -9.92 -5.62 -11.72
N TYR A 127 -10.65 -4.82 -12.51
CA TYR A 127 -10.75 -5.02 -13.94
C TYR A 127 -9.41 -4.71 -14.62
N PHE A 128 -9.01 -5.59 -15.52
CA PHE A 128 -7.81 -5.42 -16.32
C PHE A 128 -8.15 -4.74 -17.65
N MET A 129 -7.50 -3.62 -17.91
CA MET A 129 -7.60 -2.86 -19.15
C MET A 129 -6.25 -2.93 -19.88
N PRO A 130 -6.13 -3.73 -20.95
CA PRO A 130 -4.87 -3.89 -21.66
C PRO A 130 -4.40 -2.57 -22.30
N THR A 131 -3.09 -2.35 -22.37
CA THR A 131 -2.51 -1.19 -23.06
C THR A 131 -2.65 -1.34 -24.58
N SER A 132 -2.64 -0.23 -25.32
CA SER A 132 -2.64 -0.29 -26.79
C SER A 132 -1.42 -1.05 -27.31
N SER A 133 -0.24 -0.90 -26.68
CA SER A 133 0.95 -1.66 -27.02
C SER A 133 0.79 -3.16 -26.84
N PHE A 134 0.03 -3.61 -25.83
CA PHE A 134 -0.26 -5.03 -25.64
C PHE A 134 -1.32 -5.53 -26.63
N ILE A 135 -2.33 -4.71 -26.96
CA ILE A 135 -3.37 -5.04 -27.96
C ILE A 135 -2.79 -5.06 -29.38
N GLU A 136 -1.86 -4.17 -29.69
CA GLU A 136 -1.20 -4.03 -30.99
C GLU A 136 -0.20 -5.17 -31.26
N HIS A 137 0.17 -5.97 -30.25
CA HIS A 137 0.91 -7.20 -30.49
C HIS A 137 -0.01 -8.20 -31.19
N PRO A 138 0.27 -8.56 -32.46
CA PRO A 138 -0.67 -9.32 -33.30
C PRO A 138 -0.94 -10.73 -32.75
N ASN A 139 -0.01 -11.25 -31.97
CA ASN A 139 0.01 -12.65 -31.55
C ASN A 139 -0.20 -12.82 -30.03
N LEU A 140 -0.16 -11.74 -29.25
CA LEU A 140 -0.31 -11.81 -27.80
C LEU A 140 -1.69 -11.33 -27.38
N SER A 141 -2.35 -12.09 -26.51
CA SER A 141 -3.65 -11.72 -25.96
C SER A 141 -3.78 -12.18 -24.52
N SER A 142 -4.74 -11.59 -23.80
CA SER A 142 -5.17 -12.08 -22.49
C SER A 142 -6.69 -12.22 -22.45
N THR A 143 -7.17 -13.34 -21.93
CA THR A 143 -8.59 -13.58 -21.72
C THR A 143 -9.08 -13.10 -20.36
N GLN A 144 -8.16 -12.71 -19.46
CA GLN A 144 -8.51 -12.26 -18.12
C GLN A 144 -9.10 -10.85 -18.15
N LYS A 145 -10.34 -10.74 -17.67
CA LYS A 145 -11.02 -9.45 -17.47
C LYS A 145 -10.79 -8.90 -16.07
N ILE A 146 -10.51 -9.76 -15.10
CA ILE A 146 -10.30 -9.43 -13.70
C ILE A 146 -8.95 -10.03 -13.29
N VAL A 147 -8.15 -9.23 -12.59
CA VAL A 147 -6.84 -9.60 -12.09
C VAL A 147 -6.84 -9.41 -10.57
N THR A 148 -6.51 -10.48 -9.86
CA THR A 148 -6.37 -10.47 -8.39
C THR A 148 -4.91 -10.29 -8.03
N VAL A 149 -4.61 -9.21 -7.33
CA VAL A 149 -3.29 -8.85 -6.82
C VAL A 149 -3.20 -9.28 -5.35
N GLN A 150 -2.10 -9.94 -4.99
CA GLN A 150 -1.73 -10.29 -3.63
C GLN A 150 -0.24 -10.04 -3.43
N HIS A 151 0.13 -9.40 -2.33
CA HIS A 151 1.52 -9.01 -2.02
C HIS A 151 2.22 -8.30 -3.20
N HIS A 152 1.57 -7.31 -3.82
CA HIS A 152 2.08 -6.56 -4.99
C HIS A 152 2.24 -7.38 -6.28
N HIS A 153 1.75 -8.62 -6.30
CA HIS A 153 1.94 -9.54 -7.41
C HIS A 153 0.62 -10.13 -7.91
N SER A 154 0.58 -10.45 -9.20
CA SER A 154 -0.50 -11.22 -9.79
C SER A 154 0.02 -12.15 -10.88
N ARG A 155 -0.80 -13.12 -11.28
CA ARG A 155 -0.53 -14.01 -12.42
C ARG A 155 -1.45 -13.64 -13.58
N LEU A 156 -0.88 -13.02 -14.60
CA LEU A 156 -1.58 -12.66 -15.83
C LEU A 156 -1.44 -13.81 -16.84
N LEU A 157 -2.55 -14.36 -17.32
CA LEU A 157 -2.59 -15.35 -18.39
C LEU A 157 -2.41 -14.63 -19.73
N VAL A 158 -1.33 -14.97 -20.42
CA VAL A 158 -0.99 -14.44 -21.74
C VAL A 158 -0.94 -15.60 -22.73
N THR A 159 -1.70 -15.47 -23.82
CA THR A 159 -1.75 -16.45 -24.91
C THR A 159 -0.95 -15.93 -26.09
N ASN A 160 -0.05 -16.76 -26.61
CA ASN A 160 0.64 -16.55 -27.89
C ASN A 160 -0.02 -17.41 -28.97
N SER A 161 -0.58 -16.78 -30.00
CA SER A 161 -1.24 -17.44 -31.14
C SER A 161 -0.36 -17.58 -32.38
N SER A 162 0.91 -17.18 -32.33
CA SER A 162 1.82 -17.34 -33.45
C SER A 162 2.51 -18.70 -33.49
N ASP A 163 3.07 -19.01 -34.66
CA ASP A 163 3.96 -20.16 -34.87
C ASP A 163 5.37 -19.96 -34.29
N ALA A 164 5.67 -18.77 -33.76
CA ALA A 164 6.99 -18.41 -33.22
C ALA A 164 6.90 -18.09 -31.72
N PRO A 165 7.98 -18.26 -30.95
CA PRO A 165 8.01 -17.79 -29.58
C PRO A 165 7.98 -16.25 -29.53
N GLU A 166 7.17 -15.70 -28.63
CA GLU A 166 7.08 -14.25 -28.41
C GLU A 166 7.81 -13.85 -27.13
N HIS A 167 8.61 -12.79 -27.19
CA HIS A 167 9.40 -12.31 -26.06
C HIS A 167 8.74 -11.10 -25.40
N ILE A 168 8.39 -11.23 -24.12
CA ILE A 168 7.91 -10.15 -23.28
C ILE A 168 9.07 -9.62 -22.44
N PRO A 169 9.49 -8.35 -22.61
CA PRO A 169 10.59 -7.80 -21.84
C PRO A 169 10.22 -7.59 -20.37
N GLU A 170 11.24 -7.51 -19.51
CA GLU A 170 11.05 -7.09 -18.12
C GLU A 170 10.43 -5.69 -18.05
N PHE A 171 9.54 -5.46 -17.09
CA PHE A 171 8.78 -4.23 -16.93
C PHE A 171 7.83 -3.88 -18.09
N PHE A 172 7.55 -4.81 -19.00
CA PHE A 172 6.53 -4.62 -20.04
C PHE A 172 5.17 -4.30 -19.39
N CYS A 173 4.54 -3.20 -19.79
CA CYS A 173 3.23 -2.79 -19.26
C CYS A 173 2.10 -3.49 -20.03
N PHE A 174 1.53 -4.53 -19.42
CA PHE A 174 0.40 -5.25 -20.00
C PHE A 174 -0.86 -4.40 -20.07
N GLY A 175 -1.07 -3.53 -19.09
CA GLY A 175 -2.30 -2.78 -18.94
C GLY A 175 -2.40 -2.09 -17.59
N TYR A 176 -3.62 -1.68 -17.28
CA TYR A 176 -3.97 -0.96 -16.06
C TYR A 176 -5.09 -1.68 -15.31
N LEU A 177 -5.10 -1.56 -13.99
CA LEU A 177 -6.15 -2.07 -13.12
C LEU A 177 -7.14 -0.96 -12.78
N LEU A 178 -8.44 -1.26 -12.91
CA LEU A 178 -9.56 -0.38 -12.61
C LEU A 178 -10.36 -0.95 -11.44
N SER A 179 -10.40 -0.23 -10.31
CA SER A 179 -10.99 -0.71 -9.06
C SER A 179 -12.53 -0.66 -9.02
N ASN A 180 -13.19 0.05 -9.93
CA ASN A 180 -14.65 0.12 -10.00
C ASN A 180 -15.18 -0.62 -11.24
N PRO A 181 -16.17 -1.51 -11.11
CA PRO A 181 -17.02 -1.91 -12.23
C PRO A 181 -17.79 -0.68 -12.70
N VAL A 182 -17.23 0.06 -13.65
CA VAL A 182 -18.02 1.04 -14.40
C VAL A 182 -19.15 0.22 -15.05
N GLY A 183 -20.41 0.53 -14.74
CA GLY A 183 -21.56 -0.12 -15.35
C GLY A 183 -21.32 -0.27 -16.85
N SER A 184 -21.49 -1.48 -17.38
CA SER A 184 -20.90 -1.96 -18.63
C SER A 184 -21.12 -1.06 -19.86
N GLN A 185 -22.18 -0.26 -19.88
CA GLN A 185 -22.46 0.70 -20.97
C GLN A 185 -21.62 1.99 -20.91
N ASN A 186 -21.16 2.42 -19.74
CA ASN A 186 -20.26 3.58 -19.60
C ASN A 186 -18.78 3.22 -19.71
N PHE A 187 -18.43 1.93 -19.61
CA PHE A 187 -17.06 1.45 -19.65
C PHE A 187 -16.36 1.75 -20.99
N PHE A 188 -16.98 1.38 -22.12
CA PHE A 188 -16.42 1.66 -23.44
C PHE A 188 -16.26 3.17 -23.71
N ASN A 189 -17.25 3.97 -23.30
CA ASN A 189 -17.20 5.42 -23.47
C ASN A 189 -16.12 6.07 -22.60
N GLN A 190 -15.93 5.61 -21.36
CA GLN A 190 -14.87 6.11 -20.48
C GLN A 190 -13.48 5.68 -20.94
N ILE A 191 -13.31 4.43 -21.41
CA ILE A 191 -12.06 3.98 -22.02
C ILE A 191 -11.76 4.79 -23.28
N ALA A 192 -12.74 4.98 -24.16
CA ALA A 192 -12.56 5.79 -25.35
C ALA A 192 -12.12 7.23 -24.99
N LEU A 193 -12.72 7.83 -23.95
CA LEU A 193 -12.34 9.16 -23.47
C LEU A 193 -10.93 9.21 -22.85
N LEU A 194 -10.55 8.22 -22.04
CA LEU A 194 -9.24 8.14 -21.41
C LEU A 194 -8.12 7.87 -22.44
N CYS A 195 -8.33 6.90 -23.33
CA CYS A 195 -7.40 6.58 -24.41
C CYS A 195 -7.28 7.72 -25.42
N ARG A 196 -8.37 8.44 -25.72
CA ARG A 196 -8.34 9.61 -26.62
C ARG A 196 -7.43 10.71 -26.07
N ARG A 197 -7.54 11.06 -24.78
CA ARG A 197 -6.67 12.08 -24.17
C ARG A 197 -5.19 11.65 -24.13
N TYR A 198 -4.92 10.36 -23.92
CA TYR A 198 -3.55 9.84 -23.95
C TYR A 198 -2.96 9.89 -25.37
N ASN A 199 -3.73 9.48 -26.38
CA ASN A 199 -3.32 9.52 -27.79
C ASN A 199 -3.16 10.96 -28.30
N GLU A 200 -4.03 11.89 -27.89
CA GLU A 200 -3.91 13.31 -28.21
C GLU A 200 -2.62 13.92 -27.61
N LYS A 201 -2.27 13.59 -26.36
CA LYS A 201 -0.99 14.01 -25.75
C LYS A 201 0.22 13.38 -26.42
N LYS A 202 0.15 12.08 -26.77
CA LYS A 202 1.22 11.37 -27.50
C LYS A 202 1.43 12.04 -28.86
N ASN A 203 0.37 12.29 -29.62
CA ASN A 203 0.45 12.92 -30.94
C ASN A 203 0.98 14.36 -30.87
N GLN A 204 0.64 15.13 -29.83
CA GLN A 204 1.24 16.45 -29.58
C GLN A 204 2.73 16.37 -29.23
N GLN A 205 3.18 15.33 -28.51
CA GLN A 205 4.61 15.11 -28.24
C GLN A 205 5.38 14.63 -29.48
N THR A 206 4.78 13.82 -30.34
CA THR A 206 5.42 13.38 -31.59
C THR A 206 5.58 14.54 -32.58
N PHE A 207 4.64 15.49 -32.60
CA PHE A 207 4.72 16.68 -33.46
C PHE A 207 5.82 17.68 -33.04
N ASN A 208 6.21 17.68 -31.76
CA ASN A 208 7.24 18.57 -31.23
C ASN A 208 8.66 17.99 -31.23
N ARG A 209 8.86 16.76 -31.73
CA ARG A 209 10.17 16.06 -31.71
C ARG A 209 10.82 15.83 -33.08
N THR A 210 10.36 16.52 -34.10
CA THR A 210 11.08 16.62 -35.39
C THR A 210 12.16 17.70 -35.33
N VAL A 211 13.15 17.54 -34.45
CA VAL A 211 14.38 18.34 -34.47
C VAL A 211 15.59 17.42 -34.31
N THR A 212 16.29 17.28 -35.43
CA THR A 212 17.70 16.94 -35.68
C THR A 212 18.51 16.35 -34.52
N TYR A 213 18.77 15.04 -34.55
CA TYR A 213 19.88 14.42 -33.80
C TYR A 213 21.17 14.49 -34.64
N SER A 214 22.05 15.42 -34.29
CA SER A 214 23.48 15.31 -34.61
C SER A 214 24.17 14.38 -33.61
N GLN A 215 25.15 13.64 -34.11
CA GLN A 215 25.85 12.52 -33.50
C GLN A 215 26.52 12.88 -32.17
N LEU A 216 26.42 11.99 -31.18
CA LEU A 216 27.22 12.02 -29.95
C LEU A 216 28.18 10.81 -29.90
N PRO A 217 29.41 10.97 -29.37
CA PRO A 217 30.46 9.98 -29.49
C PRO A 217 30.29 8.83 -28.48
N GLN A 218 30.56 7.61 -28.93
CA GLN A 218 30.65 6.42 -28.09
C GLN A 218 31.88 6.53 -27.17
N ARG A 219 31.67 6.48 -25.85
CA ARG A 219 32.73 6.19 -24.87
C ARG A 219 32.71 4.69 -24.53
N LEU A 220 33.83 4.02 -24.77
CA LEU A 220 34.12 2.70 -24.21
C LEU A 220 34.27 2.81 -22.68
N PHE A 221 33.55 1.98 -21.94
CA PHE A 221 33.87 1.68 -20.54
C PHE A 221 34.53 0.31 -20.46
N ASN A 222 35.74 0.29 -19.90
CA ASN A 222 36.49 -0.92 -19.58
C ASN A 222 35.94 -1.53 -18.29
N ASP A 223 35.58 -2.82 -18.35
CA ASP A 223 35.16 -3.63 -17.22
C ASP A 223 36.32 -3.99 -16.29
N SER A 224 36.25 -3.53 -15.03
CA SER A 224 37.10 -4.01 -13.95
C SER A 224 36.38 -5.10 -13.15
N LYS A 225 36.80 -6.35 -13.34
CA LYS A 225 36.38 -7.53 -12.56
C LYS A 225 36.76 -7.38 -11.08
N ARG A 226 35.78 -7.47 -10.18
CA ARG A 226 36.02 -7.73 -8.74
C ARG A 226 35.53 -9.13 -8.38
N LEU A 227 36.46 -9.94 -7.90
CA LEU A 227 36.27 -11.27 -7.30
C LEU A 227 35.51 -11.14 -5.97
N TYR A 228 34.38 -11.82 -5.85
CA TYR A 228 33.72 -12.04 -4.57
C TYR A 228 34.30 -13.28 -3.88
N ARG A 229 34.73 -13.08 -2.64
CA ARG A 229 35.29 -14.06 -1.72
C ARG A 229 34.14 -14.69 -0.94
N SER A 230 34.04 -16.00 -0.97
CA SER A 230 33.10 -16.81 -0.20
C SER A 230 33.59 -17.01 1.25
N THR A 231 32.68 -16.95 2.21
CA THR A 231 32.88 -17.35 3.61
C THR A 231 31.64 -18.05 4.16
N PRO A 232 31.77 -18.87 5.22
CA PRO A 232 31.14 -20.19 5.27
C PRO A 232 29.89 -20.29 6.16
N SER A 233 29.22 -21.42 6.00
CA SER A 233 28.04 -21.93 6.71
C SER A 233 28.20 -21.98 8.23
N ILE A 234 27.15 -21.54 8.94
CA ILE A 234 26.97 -21.76 10.39
C ILE A 234 25.82 -22.77 10.62
N ASN A 235 26.07 -23.65 11.57
CA ASN A 235 25.36 -24.88 11.91
C ASN A 235 23.94 -24.70 12.48
N HIS A 236 23.20 -25.80 12.35
CA HIS A 236 21.92 -26.14 12.96
C HIS A 236 21.76 -25.70 14.43
N VAL A 237 20.66 -25.01 14.73
CA VAL A 237 20.10 -24.88 16.07
C VAL A 237 18.79 -25.66 16.14
N THR A 238 18.76 -26.59 17.08
CA THR A 238 17.68 -27.49 17.47
C THR A 238 16.41 -26.76 17.90
N LEU A 239 15.27 -27.22 17.38
CA LEU A 239 13.92 -26.89 17.86
C LEU A 239 13.73 -27.37 19.30
N ASN A 240 13.58 -26.44 20.24
CA ASN A 240 13.03 -26.69 21.57
C ASN A 240 11.73 -25.88 21.77
N THR A 241 10.69 -26.62 22.13
CA THR A 241 9.40 -26.27 22.75
C THR A 241 9.18 -24.81 23.18
N LEU A 242 8.11 -24.19 22.65
CA LEU A 242 7.54 -22.93 23.15
C LEU A 242 7.06 -23.07 24.61
N PRO A 243 7.24 -22.06 25.47
CA PRO A 243 6.69 -22.05 26.82
C PRO A 243 5.17 -21.76 26.76
N ARG A 244 4.38 -22.58 27.46
CA ARG A 244 2.99 -22.22 27.80
C ARG A 244 3.01 -21.01 28.73
N PHE A 245 2.26 -19.98 28.40
CA PHE A 245 2.00 -18.85 29.31
C PHE A 245 1.45 -19.37 30.64
N SER A 246 2.16 -19.12 31.73
CA SER A 246 1.68 -19.42 33.08
C SER A 246 0.63 -18.40 33.50
N SER A 247 -0.42 -18.86 34.20
CA SER A 247 -1.52 -18.03 34.72
C SER A 247 -1.06 -16.81 35.54
N SER A 248 0.16 -16.83 36.09
CA SER A 248 0.78 -15.73 36.82
C SER A 248 1.10 -14.50 35.97
N GLN A 249 1.45 -14.67 34.69
CA GLN A 249 1.82 -13.53 33.83
C GLN A 249 0.60 -12.71 33.39
N PHE A 250 -0.53 -13.37 33.15
CA PHE A 250 -1.78 -12.69 32.83
C PHE A 250 -2.26 -11.83 34.00
N GLN A 251 -2.17 -12.35 35.23
CA GLN A 251 -2.49 -11.59 36.44
C GLN A 251 -1.59 -10.36 36.58
N GLN A 252 -0.28 -10.50 36.38
CA GLN A 252 0.65 -9.36 36.44
C GLN A 252 0.32 -8.27 35.42
N THR A 253 0.04 -8.64 34.17
CA THR A 253 -0.34 -7.67 33.12
C THR A 253 -1.67 -6.99 33.44
N ARG A 254 -2.65 -7.74 33.95
CA ARG A 254 -3.94 -7.18 34.37
C ARG A 254 -3.76 -6.18 35.51
N ASP A 255 -2.95 -6.50 36.51
CA ASP A 255 -2.72 -5.62 37.65
C ASP A 255 -1.98 -4.34 37.21
N LEU A 256 -1.00 -4.43 36.30
CA LEU A 256 -0.33 -3.27 35.71
C LEU A 256 -1.30 -2.32 34.98
N LEU A 257 -2.28 -2.87 34.26
CA LEU A 257 -3.27 -2.07 33.53
C LEU A 257 -4.21 -1.29 34.44
N VAL A 258 -4.41 -1.69 35.69
CA VAL A 258 -5.38 -1.02 36.58
C VAL A 258 -4.69 -0.29 37.74
N ASN A 259 -3.39 -0.52 37.97
CA ASN A 259 -2.64 0.10 39.05
C ASN A 259 -2.45 1.63 38.93
N HIS A 260 -2.68 2.21 37.75
CA HIS A 260 -2.62 3.67 37.56
C HIS A 260 -3.93 4.39 37.89
N LEU A 261 -5.03 3.66 38.14
CA LEU A 261 -6.30 4.26 38.55
C LEU A 261 -6.28 4.57 40.05
N LEU A 262 -6.56 5.84 40.39
CA LEU A 262 -6.61 6.32 41.77
C LEU A 262 -7.92 5.97 42.49
N ASP A 263 -8.99 5.71 41.72
CA ASP A 263 -10.31 5.36 42.23
C ASP A 263 -10.44 3.83 42.40
N HIS A 264 -10.59 3.40 43.65
CA HIS A 264 -10.68 1.99 44.01
C HIS A 264 -11.92 1.28 43.44
N ASP A 265 -13.07 1.95 43.40
CA ASP A 265 -14.31 1.33 42.91
C ASP A 265 -14.25 1.09 41.39
N ASN A 266 -13.66 2.03 40.66
CA ASN A 266 -13.42 1.89 39.23
C ASN A 266 -12.34 0.86 38.91
N LYS A 267 -11.31 0.77 39.76
CA LYS A 267 -10.27 -0.27 39.67
C LYS A 267 -10.87 -1.67 39.82
N ASP A 268 -11.72 -1.89 40.82
CA ASP A 268 -12.32 -3.20 41.07
C ASP A 268 -13.32 -3.58 39.95
N ARG A 269 -14.12 -2.62 39.46
CA ARG A 269 -15.00 -2.84 38.32
C ARG A 269 -14.23 -3.22 37.05
N LEU A 270 -13.12 -2.53 36.76
CA LEU A 270 -12.31 -2.83 35.58
C LEU A 270 -11.59 -4.18 35.72
N LEU A 271 -11.09 -4.52 36.90
CA LEU A 271 -10.49 -5.84 37.17
C LEU A 271 -11.49 -6.98 36.98
N ALA A 272 -12.73 -6.80 37.44
CA ALA A 272 -13.82 -7.77 37.26
C ALA A 272 -14.16 -7.94 35.77
N LEU A 273 -14.23 -6.84 35.02
CA LEU A 273 -14.51 -6.85 33.58
C LEU A 273 -13.38 -7.53 32.78
N LEU A 274 -12.12 -7.20 33.07
CA LEU A 274 -10.96 -7.85 32.45
C LEU A 274 -10.87 -9.35 32.79
N ALA A 275 -11.32 -9.75 33.99
CA ALA A 275 -11.42 -11.16 34.35
C ALA A 275 -12.48 -11.88 33.49
N GLN A 276 -13.66 -11.27 33.36
CA GLN A 276 -14.79 -11.79 32.60
C GLN A 276 -14.45 -12.02 31.13
N PHE A 277 -13.66 -11.12 30.53
CA PHE A 277 -13.26 -11.19 29.13
C PHE A 277 -11.86 -11.76 28.91
N SER A 278 -11.25 -12.36 29.93
CA SER A 278 -9.87 -12.88 29.86
C SER A 278 -9.61 -13.84 28.69
N GLN A 279 -10.61 -14.63 28.29
CA GLN A 279 -10.52 -15.54 27.15
C GLN A 279 -10.39 -14.84 25.79
N LEU A 280 -10.90 -13.60 25.65
CA LEU A 280 -10.74 -12.80 24.42
C LEU A 280 -9.31 -12.25 24.27
N PHE A 281 -8.60 -12.10 25.38
CA PHE A 281 -7.23 -11.60 25.41
C PHE A 281 -6.19 -12.73 25.53
N ASP A 282 -6.63 -13.98 25.62
CA ASP A 282 -5.77 -15.16 25.63
C ASP A 282 -5.24 -15.48 24.23
N ASN A 283 -4.18 -14.77 23.85
CA ASN A 283 -3.48 -14.97 22.58
C ASN A 283 -2.60 -16.23 22.58
N SER A 284 -2.56 -17.03 23.65
CA SER A 284 -1.70 -18.23 23.74
C SER A 284 -2.07 -19.31 22.71
N ARG A 285 -3.27 -19.23 22.13
CA ARG A 285 -3.74 -20.12 21.05
C ARG A 285 -3.49 -19.59 19.64
N HIS A 286 -3.10 -18.32 19.51
CA HIS A 286 -2.74 -17.76 18.21
C HIS A 286 -1.24 -17.94 18.01
N ASN A 287 -0.92 -18.82 17.06
CA ASN A 287 0.45 -19.10 16.64
C ASN A 287 0.94 -17.87 15.86
N ILE A 288 1.38 -16.83 16.56
CA ILE A 288 2.01 -15.67 15.95
C ILE A 288 3.31 -16.19 15.34
N SER A 289 3.31 -16.37 14.02
CA SER A 289 4.51 -16.79 13.31
C SER A 289 5.62 -15.77 13.57
N ASN A 290 6.79 -16.24 14.01
CA ASN A 290 8.02 -15.45 14.15
C ASN A 290 8.63 -15.06 12.79
N ILE A 291 7.79 -14.61 11.85
CA ILE A 291 8.22 -14.04 10.60
C ILE A 291 8.34 -12.54 10.86
N VAL A 292 9.57 -12.05 10.86
CA VAL A 292 9.85 -10.61 10.73
C VAL A 292 9.39 -10.22 9.33
N VAL A 293 8.12 -9.86 9.20
CA VAL A 293 7.57 -9.28 7.97
C VAL A 293 7.98 -7.81 7.99
N GLU A 294 8.80 -7.39 7.01
CA GLU A 294 9.02 -5.97 6.76
C GLU A 294 7.67 -5.29 6.56
N ASN A 295 7.30 -4.38 7.48
CA ASN A 295 5.99 -3.74 7.64
C ASN A 295 5.17 -3.59 6.34
N VAL A 296 4.36 -4.60 6.02
CA VAL A 296 3.31 -4.51 5.00
C VAL A 296 2.03 -4.15 5.73
N PHE A 297 1.53 -2.93 5.54
CA PHE A 297 0.20 -2.54 6.01
C PHE A 297 -0.85 -3.24 5.15
N ASN A 298 -1.48 -4.27 5.70
CA ASN A 298 -2.64 -4.93 5.10
C ASN A 298 -3.89 -4.41 5.80
N THR A 299 -4.57 -3.43 5.20
CA THR A 299 -5.92 -3.06 5.66
C THR A 299 -6.87 -4.19 5.28
N VAL A 300 -7.28 -5.01 6.26
CA VAL A 300 -8.33 -6.00 6.06
C VAL A 300 -9.68 -5.28 6.04
N PRO A 301 -10.52 -5.44 4.99
CA PRO A 301 -11.86 -4.88 5.02
C PRO A 301 -12.70 -5.66 6.04
N HIS A 302 -12.92 -5.08 7.23
CA HIS A 302 -13.90 -5.59 8.18
C HIS A 302 -15.29 -5.08 7.79
N SER A 303 -16.24 -6.00 7.66
CA SER A 303 -17.68 -5.69 7.58
C SER A 303 -18.10 -5.01 8.89
N PRO A 304 -18.89 -3.91 8.87
CA PRO A 304 -19.35 -3.28 10.10
C PRO A 304 -20.25 -4.25 10.89
N PRO A 305 -20.21 -4.22 12.24
CA PRO A 305 -21.10 -5.02 13.06
C PRO A 305 -22.55 -4.63 12.79
N SER A 306 -23.38 -5.65 12.59
CA SER A 306 -24.83 -5.59 12.38
C SER A 306 -25.58 -5.02 13.58
#